data_AF-A0A8K9UUS5-F1
#
_entry.id   AF-A0A8K9UUS5-F1
#
_cell.length_a   1.000
_cell.length_b   1.000
_cell.length_c   1.000
_cell.angle_alpha   90.00
_cell.angle_beta   90.00
_cell.angle_gamma   90.00
#
_symmetry.space_group_name_H-M   'P 1'
#
loop_
_entity.id
_entity.type
_entity.pdbx_description
1 polymer ?
#
loop_
_entity_poly.entity_id
_entity_poly.type
_entity_poly.pdbx_seq_one_letter_code
_entity_poly.pdbx_strand_id
1 'polypeptide(L)'
;WVFWVPGRRVLKISSGIEHIGKLRWELALCLALAWVICYFCIWKGPKSTGKVVYVTATFPYVMLLVLLIRGVTLPGAWEGIKFYLYPDISRLSDPQVWVDAGTQIFFSYAICLGCLTALGSYNSYDNNCYRDCIMLCCLNSGTSFVAGFAIFSVLGFMALEQGVPIEAVAESGPGLAFIAYPKAVTMMPLSPLWACLFFMMLIFLGLDSQFVCVESLVTAVIDMYPETFRRGYRREMLILGLSICSFFLGLIMLTEGGMYVFQLFDSYAASGMCLLFVAIFESICIGWVYGSDRFYMNIEDMIGYRPAIFIKWCWMLLTPGICAGIFLFFLIKYKPLKYNNVYIYPDWGYGIGWMMALSSMVCIPLGIIIQGLPKPSLMLLIHYQPSQRSP
;
A
#
# COMPACT_ATOMS: atom_id res chain seq x y z
N TRP A 1 -27.27 12.70 -7.83
CA TRP A 1 -27.40 11.88 -9.05
C TRP A 1 -26.78 12.45 -10.33
N VAL A 2 -26.10 13.61 -10.28
CA VAL A 2 -25.40 14.22 -11.46
C VAL A 2 -23.86 14.18 -11.33
N PHE A 3 -23.32 13.66 -10.23
CA PHE A 3 -21.90 13.87 -9.91
C PHE A 3 -20.94 12.78 -10.42
N TRP A 4 -21.42 11.54 -10.64
CA TRP A 4 -20.54 10.38 -10.91
C TRP A 4 -21.04 9.35 -11.94
N VAL A 5 -22.19 9.55 -12.60
CA VAL A 5 -22.55 8.80 -13.82
C VAL A 5 -21.52 9.18 -14.92
N PRO A 6 -21.07 8.25 -15.79
CA PRO A 6 -19.75 8.29 -16.43
C PRO A 6 -19.34 9.64 -17.02
N GLY A 7 -18.21 10.16 -16.53
CA GLY A 7 -17.29 10.96 -17.36
C GLY A 7 -17.60 12.43 -17.63
N ARG A 8 -18.34 13.19 -16.81
CA ARG A 8 -18.60 14.62 -17.16
C ARG A 8 -18.16 15.72 -16.19
N ARG A 9 -18.03 15.50 -14.88
CA ARG A 9 -17.59 16.58 -13.97
C ARG A 9 -16.23 16.37 -13.31
N VAL A 10 -16.05 15.30 -12.52
CA VAL A 10 -14.81 15.10 -11.76
C VAL A 10 -13.68 14.65 -12.69
N LEU A 11 -13.75 13.40 -13.17
CA LEU A 11 -12.69 12.80 -14.01
C LEU A 11 -12.69 13.32 -15.44
N LYS A 12 -13.87 13.56 -16.04
CA LYS A 12 -14.03 13.83 -17.48
C LYS A 12 -13.27 12.84 -18.35
N ILE A 13 -13.51 11.55 -18.13
CA ILE A 13 -12.71 10.47 -18.70
C ILE A 13 -12.66 10.56 -20.23
N SER A 14 -11.46 10.44 -20.79
CA SER A 14 -11.25 10.35 -22.23
C SER A 14 -11.65 8.98 -22.77
N SER A 15 -11.53 8.78 -24.09
CA SER A 15 -11.82 7.51 -24.75
C SER A 15 -10.74 6.42 -24.56
N GLY A 16 -9.53 6.79 -24.09
CA GLY A 16 -8.41 5.87 -23.96
C GLY A 16 -7.12 6.55 -23.49
N ILE A 17 -6.10 5.75 -23.17
CA ILE A 17 -4.79 6.24 -22.72
C ILE A 17 -4.04 7.01 -23.82
N GLU A 18 -4.36 6.77 -25.09
CA GLU A 18 -3.84 7.50 -26.25
C GLU A 18 -4.33 8.96 -26.26
N HIS A 19 -5.45 9.23 -25.58
CA HIS A 19 -6.10 10.52 -25.51
C HIS A 19 -6.02 11.07 -24.09
N ILE A 20 -4.84 11.57 -23.69
CA ILE A 20 -4.61 12.12 -22.34
C ILE A 20 -5.53 13.31 -22.02
N GLY A 21 -5.90 14.11 -23.03
CA GLY A 21 -6.82 15.24 -22.87
C GLY A 21 -6.25 16.36 -21.97
N LYS A 22 -7.13 17.14 -21.34
CA LYS A 22 -6.73 18.31 -20.54
C LYS A 22 -6.46 17.96 -19.07
N LEU A 23 -5.55 18.72 -18.44
CA LEU A 23 -5.34 18.63 -16.99
C LEU A 23 -6.59 19.13 -16.24
N ARG A 24 -7.06 18.35 -15.27
CA ARG A 24 -8.14 18.74 -14.37
C ARG A 24 -7.57 19.59 -13.23
N TRP A 25 -7.54 20.92 -13.41
CA TRP A 25 -6.91 21.84 -12.44
C TRP A 25 -7.47 21.74 -11.01
N GLU A 26 -8.77 21.45 -10.86
CA GLU A 26 -9.41 21.22 -9.55
C GLU A 26 -8.76 20.02 -8.82
N LEU A 27 -8.49 18.93 -9.55
CA LEU A 27 -7.80 17.77 -9.00
C LEU A 27 -6.33 18.07 -8.73
N ALA A 28 -5.69 18.88 -9.58
CA ALA A 28 -4.32 19.32 -9.36
C ALA A 28 -4.19 20.15 -8.07
N LEU A 29 -5.16 21.00 -7.75
CA LEU A 29 -5.20 21.71 -6.46
C LEU A 29 -5.40 20.75 -5.29
N CYS A 30 -6.27 19.74 -5.41
CA CYS A 30 -6.42 18.72 -4.37
C CYS A 30 -5.13 17.92 -4.14
N LEU A 31 -4.42 17.55 -5.21
CA LEU A 31 -3.13 16.86 -5.11
C LEU A 31 -2.05 17.76 -4.49
N ALA A 32 -2.02 19.05 -4.86
CA ALA A 32 -1.12 20.02 -4.25
C ALA A 32 -1.39 20.14 -2.75
N LEU A 33 -2.67 20.24 -2.35
CA LEU A 33 -3.06 20.29 -0.94
C LEU A 33 -2.64 19.01 -0.20
N ALA A 34 -2.84 17.83 -0.79
CA ALA A 34 -2.43 16.56 -0.19
C ALA A 34 -0.90 16.51 0.05
N TRP A 35 -0.09 16.95 -0.91
CA TRP A 35 1.37 17.02 -0.74
C TRP A 35 1.80 18.07 0.28
N VAL A 36 1.11 19.21 0.36
CA VAL A 36 1.37 20.24 1.39
C VAL A 36 1.06 19.69 2.78
N ILE A 37 -0.07 19.00 2.96
CA ILE A 37 -0.41 18.35 4.22
C ILE A 37 0.65 17.29 4.58
N CYS A 38 0.98 16.41 3.63
CA CYS A 38 2.02 15.39 3.81
C CYS A 38 3.33 16.00 4.28
N TYR A 39 3.84 17.01 3.56
CA TYR A 39 5.08 17.71 3.90
C TYR A 39 5.10 18.20 5.35
N PHE A 40 4.06 18.92 5.80
CA PHE A 40 4.02 19.45 7.16
C PHE A 40 3.84 18.35 8.22
N CYS A 41 3.12 17.28 7.92
CA CYS A 41 2.94 16.15 8.85
C CYS A 41 4.27 15.44 9.13
N ILE A 42 5.08 15.17 8.11
CA ILE A 42 6.34 14.41 8.22
C ILE A 42 7.59 15.29 8.37
N TRP A 43 7.46 16.61 8.27
CA TRP A 43 8.58 17.58 8.34
C TRP A 43 9.55 17.24 9.47
N LYS A 44 9.05 16.99 10.70
CA LYS A 44 9.89 16.75 11.90
C LYS A 44 10.09 15.26 12.19
N GLY A 45 9.82 14.41 11.21
CA GLY A 45 9.95 12.96 11.30
C GLY A 45 8.96 12.34 12.29
N PRO A 46 9.27 11.15 12.84
CA PRO A 46 8.32 10.36 13.61
C PRO A 46 7.72 11.07 14.83
N LYS A 47 8.42 12.07 15.39
CA LYS A 47 7.92 12.88 16.51
C LYS A 47 6.72 13.77 16.14
N SER A 48 6.65 14.26 14.90
CA SER A 48 5.51 15.02 14.39
C SER A 48 4.45 14.10 13.82
N THR A 49 4.86 13.14 12.98
CA THR A 49 3.96 12.15 12.40
C THR A 49 3.16 11.44 13.49
N GLY A 50 3.82 10.98 14.55
CA GLY A 50 3.15 10.30 15.67
C GLY A 50 2.08 11.14 16.36
N LYS A 51 2.22 12.47 16.42
CA LYS A 51 1.19 13.36 16.99
C LYS A 51 -0.03 13.49 16.09
N VAL A 52 0.20 13.62 14.78
CA VAL A 52 -0.88 13.73 13.78
C VAL A 52 -1.68 12.44 13.70
N VAL A 53 -0.98 11.30 13.72
CA VAL A 53 -1.57 9.95 13.63
C VAL A 53 -2.55 9.65 14.76
N TYR A 54 -2.44 10.27 15.94
CA TYR A 54 -3.46 10.13 16.99
C TYR A 54 -4.84 10.58 16.55
N VAL A 55 -4.95 11.57 15.66
CA VAL A 55 -6.24 12.03 15.12
C VAL A 55 -6.58 11.28 13.84
N THR A 56 -5.63 11.23 12.90
CA THR A 56 -5.87 10.69 11.56
C THR A 56 -6.09 9.18 11.56
N ALA A 57 -5.46 8.42 12.45
CA ALA A 57 -5.70 6.98 12.55
C ALA A 57 -6.92 6.64 13.41
N THR A 58 -7.23 7.40 14.47
CA THR A 58 -8.36 7.07 15.36
C THR A 58 -9.71 7.44 14.77
N PHE A 59 -9.80 8.55 14.02
CA PHE A 59 -11.05 8.99 13.42
C PHE A 59 -11.67 7.95 12.46
N PRO A 60 -10.92 7.28 11.57
CA PRO A 60 -11.44 6.18 10.77
C PRO A 60 -12.04 5.03 11.57
N TYR A 61 -11.49 4.67 12.73
CA TYR A 61 -12.09 3.63 13.58
C TYR A 61 -13.42 4.08 14.19
N VAL A 62 -13.50 5.33 14.66
CA VAL A 62 -14.75 5.90 15.16
C VAL A 62 -15.79 5.93 14.04
N MET A 63 -15.39 6.38 12.85
CA MET A 63 -16.27 6.41 11.69
C MET A 63 -16.69 5.01 11.26
N LEU A 64 -15.79 4.04 11.23
CA LEU A 64 -16.10 2.66 10.90
C LEU A 64 -17.14 2.08 11.86
N LEU A 65 -17.02 2.35 13.16
CA LEU A 65 -18.02 1.94 14.15
C LEU A 65 -19.38 2.58 13.89
N VAL A 66 -19.42 3.89 13.65
CA VAL A 66 -20.66 4.62 13.34
C VAL A 66 -21.31 4.09 12.06
N LEU A 67 -20.52 3.85 11.02
CA LEU A 67 -20.99 3.31 9.74
C LEU A 67 -21.45 1.87 9.86
N LEU A 68 -20.79 1.07 10.69
CA LEU A 68 -21.24 -0.28 10.99
C LEU A 68 -22.60 -0.26 11.67
N ILE A 69 -22.74 0.48 12.78
CA ILE A 69 -24.02 0.60 13.51
C ILE A 69 -25.10 1.11 12.57
N ARG A 70 -24.82 2.15 11.79
CA ARG A 70 -25.79 2.69 10.85
C ARG A 70 -26.13 1.67 9.76
N GLY A 71 -25.12 1.04 9.16
CA GLY A 71 -25.25 0.06 8.09
C GLY A 71 -26.13 -1.11 8.49
N VAL A 72 -25.89 -1.72 9.65
CA VAL A 72 -26.69 -2.87 10.11
C VAL A 72 -28.12 -2.52 10.51
N THR A 73 -28.42 -1.24 10.80
CA THR A 73 -29.79 -0.76 11.08
C THR A 73 -30.60 -0.43 9.83
N LEU A 74 -30.00 -0.48 8.64
CA LEU A 74 -30.71 -0.20 7.39
C LEU A 74 -31.53 -1.42 6.92
N PRO A 75 -32.67 -1.19 6.26
CA PRO A 75 -33.42 -2.28 5.64
C PRO A 75 -32.55 -2.94 4.55
N GLY A 76 -32.60 -4.26 4.41
CA GLY A 76 -31.79 -5.00 3.42
C GLY A 76 -30.33 -5.26 3.84
N ALA A 77 -29.88 -4.76 4.99
CA ALA A 77 -28.51 -4.98 5.47
C ALA A 77 -28.15 -6.47 5.63
N TRP A 78 -29.11 -7.30 6.03
CA TRP A 78 -28.90 -8.74 6.20
C TRP A 78 -28.54 -9.45 4.91
N GLU A 79 -29.18 -9.11 3.79
CA GLU A 79 -28.86 -9.70 2.48
C GLU A 79 -27.43 -9.35 2.05
N GLY A 80 -27.00 -8.12 2.35
CA GLY A 80 -25.60 -7.70 2.17
C GLY A 80 -24.61 -8.51 3.01
N ILE A 81 -24.88 -8.68 4.30
CA ILE A 81 -24.01 -9.47 5.20
C ILE A 81 -23.98 -10.94 4.79
N LYS A 82 -25.12 -11.50 4.36
CA LYS A 82 -25.18 -12.85 3.83
C LYS A 82 -24.34 -12.98 2.57
N PHE A 83 -24.42 -12.03 1.64
CA PHE A 83 -23.57 -12.01 0.45
C PHE A 83 -22.07 -11.94 0.81
N TYR A 84 -21.71 -11.21 1.87
CA TYR A 84 -20.32 -11.10 2.33
C TYR A 84 -19.76 -12.41 2.91
N LEU A 85 -20.55 -13.11 3.73
CA LEU A 85 -20.04 -14.23 4.54
C LEU A 85 -20.39 -15.61 4.00
N TYR A 86 -21.41 -15.73 3.15
CA TYR A 86 -21.87 -17.03 2.70
C TYR A 86 -20.82 -17.69 1.80
N PRO A 87 -20.22 -18.81 2.22
CA PRO A 87 -19.05 -19.35 1.53
C PRO A 87 -19.47 -20.12 0.27
N ASP A 88 -18.80 -19.81 -0.84
CA ASP A 88 -18.79 -20.67 -2.02
C ASP A 88 -17.49 -21.49 -2.03
N ILE A 89 -17.56 -22.71 -1.50
CA ILE A 89 -16.40 -23.61 -1.36
C ILE A 89 -15.81 -23.98 -2.74
N SER A 90 -16.61 -23.96 -3.81
CA SER A 90 -16.13 -24.28 -5.16
C SER A 90 -15.03 -23.30 -5.62
N ARG A 91 -15.07 -22.06 -5.14
CA ARG A 91 -14.07 -21.02 -5.43
C ARG A 91 -12.68 -21.35 -4.91
N LEU A 92 -12.54 -22.20 -3.88
CA LEU A 92 -11.21 -22.60 -3.38
C LEU A 92 -10.40 -23.43 -4.40
N SER A 93 -11.08 -24.01 -5.39
CA SER A 93 -10.43 -24.70 -6.52
C SER A 93 -9.90 -23.74 -7.59
N ASP A 94 -10.38 -22.48 -7.62
CA ASP A 94 -9.89 -21.44 -8.52
C ASP A 94 -8.59 -20.87 -7.94
N PRO A 95 -7.43 -21.10 -8.57
CA PRO A 95 -6.19 -20.63 -7.99
C PRO A 95 -6.01 -19.11 -8.10
N GLN A 96 -6.84 -18.40 -8.88
CA GLN A 96 -6.90 -16.93 -8.85
C GLN A 96 -7.29 -16.42 -7.45
N VAL A 97 -8.15 -17.13 -6.73
CA VAL A 97 -8.57 -16.73 -5.36
C VAL A 97 -7.36 -16.66 -4.41
N TRP A 98 -6.39 -17.57 -4.59
CA TRP A 98 -5.17 -17.60 -3.77
C TRP A 98 -4.18 -16.51 -4.18
N VAL A 99 -4.11 -16.15 -5.46
CA VAL A 99 -3.32 -15.01 -5.93
C VAL A 99 -3.86 -13.71 -5.36
N ASP A 100 -5.17 -13.52 -5.44
CA ASP A 100 -5.85 -12.33 -4.94
C ASP A 100 -5.67 -12.24 -3.42
N ALA A 101 -5.86 -13.35 -2.69
CA ALA A 101 -5.66 -13.39 -1.25
C ALA A 101 -4.21 -13.08 -0.83
N GLY A 102 -3.21 -13.70 -1.48
CA GLY A 102 -1.81 -13.43 -1.18
C GLY A 102 -1.45 -11.97 -1.48
N THR A 103 -1.79 -11.49 -2.67
CA THR A 103 -1.53 -10.10 -3.09
C THR A 103 -2.19 -9.10 -2.14
N GLN A 104 -3.44 -9.34 -1.74
CA GLN A 104 -4.19 -8.50 -0.81
C GLN A 104 -3.48 -8.38 0.55
N ILE A 105 -2.93 -9.47 1.08
CA ILE A 105 -2.18 -9.43 2.35
C ILE A 105 -0.90 -8.60 2.18
N PHE A 106 -0.11 -8.81 1.13
CA PHE A 106 1.11 -8.03 0.93
C PHE A 106 0.84 -6.51 0.84
N PHE A 107 -0.20 -6.12 0.09
CA PHE A 107 -0.60 -4.72 0.01
C PHE A 107 -1.17 -4.18 1.31
N SER A 108 -2.09 -4.91 1.94
CA SER A 108 -2.78 -4.44 3.13
C SER A 108 -1.81 -4.19 4.29
N TYR A 109 -0.73 -4.97 4.38
CA TYR A 109 0.29 -4.81 5.41
C TYR A 109 1.48 -3.93 5.00
N ALA A 110 1.50 -3.42 3.75
CA ALA A 110 2.64 -2.67 3.21
C ALA A 110 3.99 -3.41 3.34
N ILE A 111 3.98 -4.73 3.16
CA ILE A 111 5.17 -5.59 3.26
C ILE A 111 6.02 -5.45 1.99
N CYS A 112 7.34 -5.58 2.12
CA CYS A 112 8.33 -5.45 1.03
C CYS A 112 8.40 -4.06 0.37
N LEU A 113 7.79 -3.04 0.99
CA LEU A 113 7.91 -1.63 0.59
C LEU A 113 9.03 -0.89 1.34
N GLY A 114 9.68 -1.55 2.31
CA GLY A 114 10.64 -0.93 3.23
C GLY A 114 10.00 -0.11 4.37
N CYS A 115 8.67 0.04 4.37
CA CYS A 115 7.94 0.85 5.33
C CYS A 115 8.11 0.38 6.78
N LEU A 116 7.84 -0.90 7.02
CA LEU A 116 7.96 -1.48 8.36
C LEU A 116 9.40 -1.53 8.85
N THR A 117 10.37 -1.71 7.94
CA THR A 117 11.81 -1.67 8.26
C THR A 117 12.23 -0.28 8.72
N ALA A 118 11.80 0.77 8.01
CA ALA A 118 12.08 2.15 8.38
C ALA A 118 11.39 2.55 9.69
N LEU A 119 10.13 2.16 9.90
CA LEU A 119 9.46 2.42 11.18
C LEU A 119 10.11 1.67 12.34
N GLY A 120 10.50 0.41 12.12
CA GLY A 120 11.18 -0.41 13.12
C GLY A 120 12.55 0.14 13.53
N SER A 121 13.27 0.84 12.65
CA SER A 121 14.57 1.42 12.97
C SER A 121 14.51 2.59 13.96
N TYR A 122 13.32 3.15 14.18
CA TYR A 122 13.09 4.20 15.19
C TYR A 122 12.75 3.66 16.59
N ASN A 123 12.50 2.36 16.72
CA ASN A 123 12.18 1.75 18.01
C ASN A 123 13.43 1.60 18.90
N SER A 124 13.22 1.49 20.20
CA SER A 124 14.30 1.07 21.10
C SER A 124 14.72 -0.37 20.79
N TYR A 125 15.99 -0.69 21.06
CA TYR A 125 16.55 -2.00 20.77
C TYR A 125 15.82 -3.14 21.50
N ASP A 126 15.38 -2.88 22.71
CA ASP A 126 14.68 -3.79 23.62
C ASP A 126 13.16 -3.80 23.46
N ASN A 127 12.62 -3.08 22.47
CA ASN A 127 11.18 -3.07 22.20
C ASN A 127 10.70 -4.46 21.78
N ASN A 128 9.59 -4.91 22.34
CA ASN A 128 9.02 -6.24 22.04
C ASN A 128 8.32 -6.27 20.67
N CYS A 129 9.13 -6.26 19.61
CA CYS A 129 8.67 -6.24 18.22
C CYS A 129 7.83 -7.46 17.84
N TYR A 130 8.07 -8.62 18.47
CA TYR A 130 7.28 -9.82 18.21
C TYR A 130 5.82 -9.66 18.63
N ARG A 131 5.58 -9.09 19.82
CA ARG A 131 4.23 -8.75 20.28
C ARG A 131 3.57 -7.72 19.38
N ASP A 132 4.30 -6.67 19.02
CA ASP A 132 3.78 -5.59 18.17
C ASP A 132 3.35 -6.12 16.80
N CYS A 133 4.15 -7.01 16.19
CA CYS A 133 3.80 -7.66 14.93
C CYS A 133 2.50 -8.47 15.03
N ILE A 134 2.30 -9.26 16.09
CA ILE A 134 1.05 -10.00 16.29
C ILE A 134 -0.14 -9.06 16.45
N MET A 135 0.01 -8.01 17.25
CA MET A 135 -1.05 -7.01 17.45
C MET A 135 -1.40 -6.30 16.13
N LEU A 136 -0.39 -5.91 15.34
CA LEU A 136 -0.57 -5.29 14.04
C LEU A 136 -1.31 -6.24 13.07
N CYS A 137 -0.94 -7.52 13.03
CA CYS A 137 -1.65 -8.56 12.27
C CYS A 137 -3.12 -8.68 12.66
N CYS A 138 -3.42 -8.79 13.96
CA CYS A 138 -4.80 -8.90 14.42
C CYS A 138 -5.61 -7.63 14.13
N LEU A 139 -5.02 -6.45 14.35
CA LEU A 139 -5.70 -5.17 14.14
C LEU A 139 -5.97 -4.92 12.65
N ASN A 140 -5.00 -5.12 11.75
CA ASN A 140 -5.19 -4.88 10.33
C ASN A 140 -6.23 -5.82 9.71
N SER A 141 -6.10 -7.13 9.92
CA SER A 141 -7.06 -8.11 9.41
C SER A 141 -8.43 -7.95 10.07
N GLY A 142 -8.48 -7.68 11.39
CA GLY A 142 -9.72 -7.43 12.12
C GLY A 142 -10.46 -6.19 11.60
N THR A 143 -9.74 -5.11 11.34
CA THR A 143 -10.30 -3.89 10.75
C THR A 143 -10.87 -4.16 9.36
N SER A 144 -10.13 -4.90 8.52
CA SER A 144 -10.60 -5.28 7.19
C SER A 144 -11.88 -6.12 7.25
N PHE A 145 -11.96 -7.05 8.20
CA PHE A 145 -13.16 -7.87 8.42
C PHE A 145 -14.36 -7.03 8.85
N VAL A 146 -14.18 -6.14 9.84
CA VAL A 146 -15.24 -5.23 10.33
C VAL A 146 -15.67 -4.23 9.24
N ALA A 147 -14.73 -3.70 8.45
CA ALA A 147 -15.02 -2.87 7.29
C ALA A 147 -15.87 -3.60 6.25
N GLY A 148 -15.66 -4.90 6.06
CA GLY A 148 -16.53 -5.75 5.26
C GLY A 148 -18.00 -5.66 5.68
N PHE A 149 -18.30 -5.81 6.98
CA PHE A 149 -19.68 -5.65 7.47
C PHE A 149 -20.24 -4.25 7.21
N ALA A 150 -19.47 -3.20 7.48
CA ALA A 150 -19.92 -1.83 7.27
C ALA A 150 -20.23 -1.53 5.78
N ILE A 151 -19.40 -2.04 4.87
CA ILE A 151 -19.59 -1.87 3.43
C ILE A 151 -20.77 -2.71 2.93
N PHE A 152 -20.77 -4.02 3.20
CA PHE A 152 -21.76 -4.92 2.65
C PHE A 152 -23.16 -4.70 3.22
N SER A 153 -23.30 -4.27 4.49
CA SER A 153 -24.61 -3.86 5.03
C SER A 153 -25.22 -2.67 4.28
N VAL A 154 -24.41 -1.67 3.92
CA VAL A 154 -24.84 -0.52 3.13
C VAL A 154 -25.14 -0.91 1.68
N LEU A 155 -24.38 -1.83 1.08
CA LEU A 155 -24.65 -2.37 -0.26
C LEU A 155 -25.97 -3.15 -0.31
N GLY A 156 -26.27 -3.95 0.73
CA GLY A 156 -27.54 -4.67 0.83
C GLY A 156 -28.75 -3.71 0.85
N PHE A 157 -28.64 -2.61 1.60
CA PHE A 157 -29.63 -1.53 1.57
C PHE A 157 -29.77 -0.90 0.18
N MET A 158 -28.64 -0.59 -0.46
CA MET A 158 -28.63 0.01 -1.80
C MET A 158 -29.27 -0.90 -2.85
N ALA A 159 -28.99 -2.20 -2.79
CA ALA A 159 -29.56 -3.23 -3.67
C ALA A 159 -31.08 -3.33 -3.48
N LEU A 160 -31.55 -3.35 -2.24
CA LEU A 160 -32.97 -3.38 -1.90
C LEU A 160 -33.71 -2.14 -2.43
N GLU A 161 -33.19 -0.95 -2.15
CA GLU A 161 -33.81 0.32 -2.58
C GLU A 161 -33.86 0.50 -4.10
N GLN A 162 -32.91 -0.11 -4.83
CA GLN A 162 -32.85 -0.03 -6.30
C GLN A 162 -33.54 -1.21 -6.99
N GLY A 163 -33.93 -2.25 -6.24
CA GLY A 163 -34.49 -3.47 -6.81
C GLY A 163 -33.53 -4.21 -7.73
N VAL A 164 -32.21 -4.16 -7.44
CA VAL A 164 -31.16 -4.83 -8.23
C VAL A 164 -30.42 -5.87 -7.39
N PRO A 165 -29.81 -6.89 -8.01
CA PRO A 165 -28.95 -7.85 -7.31
C PRO A 165 -27.74 -7.16 -6.66
N ILE A 166 -27.23 -7.71 -5.55
CA ILE A 166 -26.11 -7.13 -4.80
C ILE A 166 -24.82 -7.11 -5.66
N GLU A 167 -24.65 -8.10 -6.53
CA GLU A 167 -23.52 -8.22 -7.46
C GLU A 167 -23.43 -7.00 -8.39
N ALA A 168 -24.56 -6.39 -8.74
CA ALA A 168 -24.61 -5.22 -9.62
C ALA A 168 -24.19 -3.91 -8.91
N VAL A 169 -24.20 -3.88 -7.58
CA VAL A 169 -23.76 -2.72 -6.78
C VAL A 169 -22.41 -2.92 -6.11
N ALA A 170 -21.93 -4.16 -6.03
CA ALA A 170 -20.64 -4.55 -5.46
C ALA A 170 -19.50 -4.49 -6.49
N GLU A 171 -19.43 -3.44 -7.32
CA GLU A 171 -18.29 -3.23 -8.21
C GLU A 171 -17.01 -2.92 -7.41
N SER A 172 -15.88 -3.49 -7.81
CA SER A 172 -14.60 -3.34 -7.11
C SER A 172 -13.84 -2.07 -7.52
N GLY A 173 -12.81 -1.73 -6.73
CA GLY A 173 -11.93 -0.59 -6.98
C GLY A 173 -12.50 0.76 -6.52
N PRO A 174 -11.96 1.88 -7.03
CA PRO A 174 -12.38 3.23 -6.61
C PRO A 174 -13.87 3.50 -6.84
N GLY A 175 -14.50 2.80 -7.79
CA GLY A 175 -15.94 2.92 -8.06
C GLY A 175 -16.81 2.66 -6.83
N LEU A 176 -16.44 1.70 -5.97
CA LEU A 176 -17.19 1.39 -4.76
C LEU A 176 -17.29 2.60 -3.81
N ALA A 177 -16.15 3.23 -3.53
CA ALA A 177 -16.04 4.34 -2.60
C ALA A 177 -16.57 5.66 -3.18
N PHE A 178 -16.48 5.87 -4.49
CA PHE A 178 -16.83 7.14 -5.14
C PHE A 178 -18.18 7.13 -5.89
N ILE A 179 -18.78 5.96 -6.11
CA ILE A 179 -20.07 5.80 -6.79
C ILE A 179 -21.10 5.15 -5.86
N ALA A 180 -20.87 3.91 -5.43
CA ALA A 180 -21.85 3.15 -4.66
C ALA A 180 -22.10 3.76 -3.28
N TYR A 181 -21.03 4.11 -2.56
CA TYR A 181 -21.16 4.63 -1.20
C TYR A 181 -21.82 6.02 -1.11
N PRO A 182 -21.39 7.04 -1.88
CA PRO A 182 -22.03 8.35 -1.86
C PRO A 182 -23.49 8.24 -2.28
N LYS A 183 -23.78 7.28 -3.18
CA LYS A 183 -25.13 6.99 -3.59
C LYS A 183 -25.98 6.46 -2.43
N ALA A 184 -25.49 5.49 -1.66
CA ALA A 184 -26.18 5.02 -0.46
C ALA A 184 -26.35 6.12 0.60
N VAL A 185 -25.32 6.94 0.81
CA VAL A 185 -25.37 8.09 1.74
C VAL A 185 -26.46 9.09 1.37
N THR A 186 -26.69 9.36 0.07
CA THR A 186 -27.77 10.28 -0.35
C THR A 186 -29.18 9.80 0.00
N MET A 187 -29.33 8.51 0.30
CA MET A 187 -30.60 7.89 0.68
C MET A 187 -30.80 7.88 2.21
N MET A 188 -29.81 8.33 2.99
CA MET A 188 -29.88 8.43 4.45
C MET A 188 -30.32 9.84 4.90
N PRO A 189 -30.99 9.97 6.06
CA PRO A 189 -31.26 11.27 6.66
C PRO A 189 -29.95 11.99 7.03
N LEU A 190 -29.92 13.32 6.95
CA LEU A 190 -28.71 14.14 7.16
C LEU A 190 -27.54 13.78 6.22
N SER A 191 -27.85 13.44 4.96
CA SER A 191 -26.86 13.01 3.96
C SER A 191 -25.62 13.90 3.80
N PRO A 192 -25.66 15.25 3.93
CA PRO A 192 -24.45 16.06 3.82
C PRO A 192 -23.42 15.77 4.92
N LEU A 193 -23.89 15.49 6.15
CA LEU A 193 -23.03 15.17 7.28
C LEU A 193 -22.29 13.85 7.04
N TRP A 194 -23.03 12.80 6.67
CA TRP A 194 -22.47 11.47 6.39
C TRP A 194 -21.48 11.49 5.23
N ALA A 195 -21.77 12.26 4.18
CA ALA A 195 -20.86 12.40 3.05
C ALA A 195 -19.56 13.07 3.47
N CYS A 196 -19.62 14.17 4.24
CA CYS A 196 -18.45 14.87 4.74
C CYS A 196 -17.57 13.97 5.60
N LEU A 197 -18.17 13.26 6.56
CA LEU A 197 -17.45 12.37 7.46
C LEU A 197 -16.82 11.17 6.72
N PHE A 198 -17.52 10.59 5.75
CA PHE A 198 -17.00 9.48 4.96
C PHE A 198 -15.81 9.90 4.09
N PHE A 199 -15.91 11.02 3.37
CA PHE A 199 -14.78 11.49 2.56
C PHE A 199 -13.60 11.97 3.42
N MET A 200 -13.87 12.54 4.60
CA MET A 200 -12.82 12.86 5.57
C MET A 200 -12.11 11.61 6.07
N MET A 201 -12.85 10.54 6.34
CA MET A 201 -12.28 9.23 6.68
C MET A 201 -11.39 8.70 5.56
N LEU A 202 -11.85 8.74 4.29
CA LEU A 202 -11.03 8.30 3.14
C LEU A 202 -9.75 9.13 3.00
N ILE A 203 -9.82 10.44 3.23
CA ILE A 203 -8.64 11.32 3.21
C ILE A 203 -7.66 10.91 4.31
N PHE A 204 -8.10 10.69 5.54
CA PHE A 204 -7.20 10.29 6.63
C PHE A 204 -6.58 8.91 6.41
N LEU A 205 -7.37 7.93 5.94
CA LEU A 205 -6.85 6.61 5.59
C LEU A 205 -5.75 6.68 4.52
N GLY A 206 -5.96 7.48 3.46
CA GLY A 206 -4.96 7.66 2.42
C GLY A 206 -3.72 8.44 2.88
N LEU A 207 -3.92 9.49 3.69
CA LEU A 207 -2.84 10.33 4.19
C LEU A 207 -1.90 9.56 5.12
N ASP A 208 -2.43 8.75 6.04
CA ASP A 208 -1.60 7.98 6.98
C ASP A 208 -0.69 6.99 6.24
N SER A 209 -1.23 6.29 5.22
CA SER A 209 -0.42 5.43 4.35
C SER A 209 0.63 6.22 3.57
N GLN A 210 0.27 7.39 3.03
CA GLN A 210 1.22 8.25 2.31
C GLN A 210 2.34 8.75 3.22
N PHE A 211 2.04 9.15 4.47
CA PHE A 211 3.03 9.61 5.44
C PHE A 211 4.10 8.56 5.67
N VAL A 212 3.68 7.30 5.90
CA VAL A 212 4.59 6.19 6.17
C VAL A 212 5.45 5.89 4.95
N CYS A 213 4.88 5.82 3.75
CA CYS A 213 5.65 5.55 2.52
C CYS A 213 6.71 6.61 2.25
N VAL A 214 6.36 7.90 2.37
CA VAL A 214 7.31 9.00 2.13
C VAL A 214 8.37 9.05 3.23
N GLU A 215 7.98 8.90 4.50
CA GLU A 215 8.91 8.84 5.63
C GLU A 215 9.92 7.70 5.46
N SER A 216 9.50 6.56 4.93
CA SER A 216 10.35 5.39 4.74
C SER A 216 11.38 5.60 3.63
N LEU A 217 10.96 6.19 2.51
CA LEU A 217 11.89 6.60 1.44
C LEU A 217 12.90 7.63 1.95
N VAL A 218 12.44 8.63 2.70
CA VAL A 218 13.29 9.68 3.28
C VAL A 218 14.30 9.08 4.26
N THR A 219 13.86 8.17 5.13
CA THR A 219 14.70 7.47 6.09
C THR A 219 15.79 6.68 5.37
N ALA A 220 15.44 5.91 4.34
CA ALA A 220 16.41 5.14 3.54
C ALA A 220 17.47 6.05 2.88
N VAL A 221 17.06 7.17 2.27
CA VAL A 221 18.00 8.11 1.63
C VAL A 221 18.92 8.79 2.66
N ILE A 222 18.37 9.16 3.82
CA ILE A 222 19.14 9.78 4.91
C ILE A 222 20.17 8.79 5.48
N ASP A 223 19.81 7.52 5.64
CA ASP A 223 20.70 6.50 6.17
C ASP A 223 21.80 6.11 5.18
N MET A 224 21.57 6.24 3.87
CA MET A 224 22.62 6.10 2.86
C MET A 224 23.62 7.27 2.84
N TYR A 225 23.15 8.50 3.12
CA TYR A 225 23.98 9.72 3.08
C TYR A 225 23.83 10.57 4.35
N PRO A 226 24.22 10.04 5.52
CA PRO A 226 23.92 10.66 6.81
C PRO A 226 24.63 12.00 6.99
N GLU A 227 25.88 12.12 6.54
CA GLU A 227 26.67 13.35 6.65
C GLU A 227 26.06 14.52 5.86
N THR A 228 25.34 14.21 4.79
CA THR A 228 24.72 15.22 3.93
C THR A 228 23.39 15.68 4.50
N PHE A 229 22.48 14.75 4.81
CA PHE A 229 21.07 15.08 5.09
C PHE A 229 20.73 15.25 6.58
N ARG A 230 21.55 14.74 7.52
CA ARG A 230 21.32 14.95 8.96
C ARG A 230 21.75 16.34 9.46
N ARG A 231 22.24 17.23 8.58
CA ARG A 231 22.72 18.58 8.93
C ARG A 231 21.68 19.66 8.65
N GLY A 232 21.43 20.52 9.65
CA GLY A 232 20.55 21.69 9.52
C GLY A 232 19.14 21.30 9.07
N TYR A 233 18.60 22.02 8.08
CA TYR A 233 17.26 21.81 7.51
C TYR A 233 17.26 20.93 6.25
N ARG A 234 18.33 20.17 5.99
CA ARG A 234 18.48 19.41 4.74
C ARG A 234 17.52 18.23 4.62
N ARG A 235 17.11 17.63 5.75
CA ARG A 235 16.02 16.65 5.79
C ARG A 235 14.72 17.29 5.31
N GLU A 236 14.33 18.43 5.88
CA GLU A 236 13.14 19.16 5.47
C GLU A 236 13.18 19.53 3.99
N MET A 237 14.33 19.97 3.47
CA MET A 237 14.50 20.28 2.05
C MET A 237 14.40 19.03 1.16
N LEU A 238 14.89 17.87 1.61
CA LEU A 238 14.74 16.60 0.90
C LEU A 238 13.26 16.23 0.78
N ILE A 239 12.49 16.33 1.86
CA ILE A 239 11.05 16.04 1.85
C ILE A 239 10.31 17.01 0.93
N LEU A 240 10.66 18.30 0.97
CA LEU A 240 10.08 19.30 0.08
C LEU A 240 10.37 18.96 -1.38
N GLY A 241 11.61 18.64 -1.71
CA GLY A 241 12.03 18.23 -3.05
C GLY A 241 11.28 16.99 -3.54
N LEU A 242 11.19 15.95 -2.70
CA LEU A 242 10.42 14.73 -3.01
C LEU A 242 8.94 15.05 -3.23
N SER A 243 8.33 15.87 -2.38
CA SER A 243 6.91 16.25 -2.49
C SER A 243 6.63 17.01 -3.79
N ILE A 244 7.51 17.95 -4.15
CA ILE A 244 7.40 18.71 -5.41
C ILE A 244 7.57 17.78 -6.61
N CYS A 245 8.59 16.92 -6.61
CA CYS A 245 8.81 15.95 -7.68
C CYS A 245 7.61 15.01 -7.84
N SER A 246 7.10 14.44 -6.74
CA SER A 246 5.95 13.54 -6.76
C SER A 246 4.65 14.24 -7.15
N PHE A 247 4.47 15.52 -6.81
CA PHE A 247 3.37 16.34 -7.30
C PHE A 247 3.39 16.44 -8.83
N PHE A 248 4.53 16.82 -9.42
CA PHE A 248 4.66 16.96 -10.87
C PHE A 248 4.48 15.63 -11.61
N LEU A 249 5.08 14.54 -11.09
CA LEU A 249 4.86 13.19 -11.63
C LEU A 249 3.39 12.78 -11.53
N GLY A 250 2.69 13.15 -10.45
CA GLY A 250 1.28 12.85 -10.25
C GLY A 250 0.33 13.56 -11.22
N LEU A 251 0.73 14.69 -11.82
CA LEU A 251 -0.15 15.47 -12.71
C LEU A 251 -0.66 14.67 -13.92
N ILE A 252 0.13 13.70 -14.41
CA ILE A 252 -0.27 12.84 -15.54
C ILE A 252 -1.51 12.00 -15.22
N MET A 253 -1.66 11.58 -13.96
CA MET A 253 -2.83 10.84 -13.47
C MET A 253 -4.06 11.73 -13.24
N LEU A 254 -3.91 13.05 -13.33
CA LEU A 254 -4.99 14.04 -13.13
C LEU A 254 -5.51 14.66 -14.43
N THR A 255 -5.13 14.08 -15.56
CA THR A 255 -5.65 14.43 -16.88
C THR A 255 -6.96 13.69 -17.16
N GLU A 256 -7.66 14.05 -18.23
CA GLU A 256 -8.89 13.35 -18.67
C GLU A 256 -8.63 11.86 -18.97
N GLY A 257 -7.45 11.51 -19.50
CA GLY A 257 -6.99 10.12 -19.64
C GLY A 257 -6.28 9.56 -18.40
N GLY A 258 -6.20 10.33 -17.32
CA GLY A 258 -5.40 10.02 -16.13
C GLY A 258 -5.83 8.76 -15.38
N MET A 259 -7.11 8.38 -15.47
CA MET A 259 -7.61 7.15 -14.86
C MET A 259 -7.00 5.88 -15.49
N TYR A 260 -6.72 5.90 -16.81
CA TYR A 260 -6.03 4.79 -17.48
C TYR A 260 -4.58 4.68 -17.02
N VAL A 261 -3.92 5.83 -16.87
CA VAL A 261 -2.55 5.89 -16.31
C VAL A 261 -2.54 5.39 -14.88
N PHE A 262 -3.49 5.84 -14.05
CA PHE A 262 -3.65 5.40 -12.66
C PHE A 262 -3.80 3.88 -12.57
N GLN A 263 -4.67 3.28 -13.38
CA GLN A 263 -4.83 1.81 -13.37
C GLN A 263 -3.57 1.07 -13.85
N LEU A 264 -2.82 1.64 -14.79
CA LEU A 264 -1.55 1.05 -15.22
C LEU A 264 -0.53 1.03 -14.07
N PHE A 265 -0.44 2.12 -13.30
CA PHE A 265 0.39 2.16 -12.09
C PHE A 265 -0.10 1.18 -11.03
N ASP A 266 -1.40 1.17 -10.75
CA ASP A 266 -2.03 0.30 -9.74
C ASP A 266 -1.85 -1.18 -10.08
N SER A 267 -1.93 -1.55 -11.36
CA SER A 267 -1.88 -2.95 -11.78
C SER A 267 -0.47 -3.49 -12.02
N TYR A 268 0.50 -2.64 -12.37
CA TYR A 268 1.87 -3.08 -12.71
C TYR A 268 2.93 -2.56 -11.74
N ALA A 269 2.93 -1.26 -11.40
CA ALA A 269 3.97 -0.66 -10.55
C ALA A 269 3.76 -1.03 -9.08
N ALA A 270 2.56 -0.79 -8.56
CA ALA A 270 2.11 -1.26 -7.26
C ALA A 270 1.42 -2.61 -7.42
N SER A 271 2.08 -3.59 -8.04
CA SER A 271 1.51 -4.92 -8.29
C SER A 271 1.94 -5.97 -7.29
N GLY A 272 1.07 -6.96 -7.06
CA GLY A 272 1.37 -8.09 -6.18
C GLY A 272 2.59 -8.85 -6.64
N MET A 273 2.80 -8.91 -7.96
CA MET A 273 3.97 -9.51 -8.57
C MET A 273 5.29 -8.89 -8.06
N CYS A 274 5.40 -7.56 -8.06
CA CYS A 274 6.62 -6.87 -7.62
C CYS A 274 6.89 -7.14 -6.14
N LEU A 275 5.85 -7.05 -5.30
CA LEU A 275 5.97 -7.30 -3.86
C LEU A 275 6.35 -8.75 -3.56
N LEU A 276 5.70 -9.73 -4.22
CA LEU A 276 6.00 -11.15 -4.06
C LEU A 276 7.42 -11.47 -4.50
N PHE A 277 7.90 -10.86 -5.60
CA PHE A 277 9.28 -11.03 -6.05
C PHE A 277 10.28 -10.57 -4.99
N VAL A 278 10.09 -9.37 -4.45
CA VAL A 278 10.93 -8.85 -3.36
C VAL A 278 10.85 -9.76 -2.12
N ALA A 279 9.65 -10.22 -1.76
CA ALA A 279 9.42 -11.09 -0.61
C ALA A 279 10.19 -12.42 -0.68
N ILE A 280 10.30 -13.02 -1.88
CA ILE A 280 11.09 -14.23 -2.11
C ILE A 280 12.56 -13.97 -1.74
N PHE A 281 13.13 -12.89 -2.27
CA PHE A 281 14.54 -12.56 -2.03
C PHE A 281 14.81 -12.11 -0.59
N GLU A 282 13.94 -11.31 0.02
CA GLU A 282 14.07 -10.93 1.44
C GLU A 282 14.04 -12.16 2.35
N SER A 283 13.11 -13.08 2.10
CA SER A 283 12.99 -14.32 2.89
C SER A 283 14.19 -15.25 2.68
N ILE A 284 14.68 -15.41 1.45
CA ILE A 284 15.89 -16.19 1.16
C ILE A 284 17.12 -15.56 1.83
N CYS A 285 17.23 -14.23 1.79
CA CYS A 285 18.32 -13.50 2.41
C CYS A 285 18.35 -13.76 3.92
N ILE A 286 17.23 -13.62 4.63
CA ILE A 286 17.16 -13.85 6.07
C ILE A 286 17.30 -15.34 6.41
N GLY A 287 16.56 -16.21 5.72
CA GLY A 287 16.48 -17.63 6.04
C GLY A 287 17.77 -18.40 5.78
N TRP A 288 18.48 -18.07 4.69
CA TRP A 288 19.58 -18.87 4.15
C TRP A 288 20.91 -18.13 4.06
N VAL A 289 20.93 -16.87 3.60
CA VAL A 289 22.19 -16.13 3.38
C VAL A 289 22.73 -15.55 4.69
N TYR A 290 21.91 -14.80 5.42
CA TYR A 290 22.23 -14.27 6.74
C TYR A 290 22.24 -15.38 7.80
N GLY A 291 21.36 -16.36 7.62
CA GLY A 291 21.20 -17.52 8.47
C GLY A 291 20.07 -17.35 9.49
N SER A 292 19.07 -18.24 9.40
CA SER A 292 17.90 -18.22 10.27
C SER A 292 18.23 -18.33 11.77
N ASP A 293 19.23 -19.13 12.14
CA ASP A 293 19.66 -19.27 13.54
C ASP A 293 20.24 -17.97 14.09
N ARG A 294 21.05 -17.27 13.30
CA ARG A 294 21.60 -15.97 13.68
C ARG A 294 20.49 -14.94 13.87
N PHE A 295 19.54 -14.89 12.93
CA PHE A 295 18.40 -13.99 13.05
C PHE A 295 17.53 -14.30 14.28
N TYR A 296 17.32 -15.58 14.57
CA TYR A 296 16.57 -16.02 15.75
C TYR A 296 17.24 -15.62 17.07
N MET A 297 18.58 -15.75 17.13
CA MET A 297 19.37 -15.30 18.28
C MET A 297 19.36 -13.77 18.44
N ASN A 298 19.39 -13.01 17.35
CA ASN A 298 19.28 -11.55 17.42
C ASN A 298 17.92 -11.13 17.99
N ILE A 299 16.83 -11.81 17.61
CA ILE A 299 15.51 -11.50 18.18
C ILE A 299 15.49 -11.84 19.67
N GLU A 300 16.06 -12.97 20.08
CA GLU A 300 16.19 -13.35 21.50
C GLU A 300 16.99 -12.32 22.31
N ASP A 301 18.08 -11.79 21.75
CA ASP A 301 18.89 -10.73 22.36
C ASP A 301 18.10 -9.41 22.52
N MET A 302 17.28 -9.07 21.53
CA MET A 302 16.44 -7.87 21.57
C MET A 302 15.29 -7.98 22.59
N ILE A 303 14.50 -9.04 22.54
CA ILE A 303 13.24 -9.12 23.32
C ILE A 303 13.35 -9.97 24.59
N GLY A 304 14.48 -10.64 24.81
CA GLY A 304 14.76 -11.48 25.98
C GLY A 304 14.15 -12.89 25.94
N TYR A 305 13.48 -13.28 24.85
CA TYR A 305 12.92 -14.62 24.67
C TYR A 305 12.87 -15.02 23.19
N ARG A 306 12.84 -16.33 22.94
CA ARG A 306 12.71 -16.87 21.58
C ARG A 306 11.27 -16.81 21.09
N PRO A 307 11.02 -16.33 19.85
CA PRO A 307 9.70 -16.47 19.22
C PRO A 307 9.24 -17.93 19.12
N ALA A 308 8.01 -18.17 18.66
CA ALA A 308 7.57 -19.54 18.38
C ALA A 308 8.40 -20.16 17.24
N ILE A 309 8.81 -21.43 17.38
CA ILE A 309 9.64 -22.11 16.39
C ILE A 309 9.00 -22.19 14.99
N PHE A 310 7.67 -22.16 14.94
CA PHE A 310 6.92 -22.06 13.68
C PHE A 310 7.33 -20.84 12.85
N ILE A 311 7.63 -19.71 13.49
CA ILE A 311 8.09 -18.48 12.81
C ILE A 311 9.43 -18.72 12.10
N LYS A 312 10.31 -19.55 12.69
CA LYS A 312 11.54 -19.96 12.04
C LYS A 312 11.28 -20.73 10.74
N TRP A 313 10.33 -21.64 10.75
CA TRP A 313 9.91 -22.37 9.55
C TRP A 313 9.23 -21.46 8.52
N CYS A 314 8.52 -20.41 8.97
CA CYS A 314 7.91 -19.44 8.08
C CYS A 314 8.94 -18.75 7.18
N TRP A 315 9.97 -18.11 7.74
CA TRP A 315 10.96 -17.40 6.91
C TRP A 315 11.90 -18.33 6.15
N MET A 316 12.10 -19.58 6.61
CA MET A 316 12.98 -20.53 5.92
C MET A 316 12.32 -21.17 4.70
N LEU A 317 11.05 -21.58 4.82
CA LEU A 317 10.39 -22.44 3.84
C LEU A 317 9.02 -21.95 3.41
N LEU A 318 8.12 -21.63 4.36
CA LEU A 318 6.72 -21.36 4.00
C LEU A 318 6.57 -20.05 3.22
N THR A 319 7.13 -18.94 3.71
CA THR A 319 7.05 -17.64 3.04
C THR A 319 7.67 -17.67 1.65
N PRO A 320 8.95 -18.08 1.45
CA PRO A 320 9.53 -18.11 0.11
C PRO A 320 8.82 -19.11 -0.81
N GLY A 321 8.37 -20.26 -0.30
CA GLY A 321 7.63 -21.26 -1.08
C GLY A 321 6.26 -20.78 -1.55
N ILE A 322 5.45 -20.21 -0.64
CA ILE A 322 4.13 -19.65 -0.96
C ILE A 322 4.28 -18.46 -1.92
N CYS A 323 5.22 -17.54 -1.64
CA CYS A 323 5.44 -16.39 -2.51
C CYS A 323 5.90 -16.81 -3.91
N ALA A 324 6.82 -17.78 -4.02
CA ALA A 324 7.24 -18.32 -5.30
C ALA A 324 6.09 -19.01 -6.04
N GLY A 325 5.26 -19.79 -5.35
CA GLY A 325 4.09 -20.45 -5.92
C GLY A 325 3.09 -19.44 -6.48
N ILE A 326 2.72 -18.42 -5.70
CA ILE A 326 1.79 -17.37 -6.14
C ILE A 326 2.38 -16.55 -7.28
N PHE A 327 3.66 -16.19 -7.20
CA PHE A 327 4.37 -15.46 -8.26
C PHE A 327 4.38 -16.24 -9.58
N LEU A 328 4.75 -17.53 -9.55
CA LEU A 328 4.74 -18.39 -10.73
C LEU A 328 3.33 -18.53 -11.30
N PHE A 329 2.32 -18.71 -10.46
CA PHE A 329 0.94 -18.81 -10.92
C PHE A 329 0.47 -17.50 -11.56
N PHE A 330 0.81 -16.35 -10.97
CA PHE A 330 0.52 -15.04 -11.54
C PHE A 330 1.11 -14.90 -12.96
N LEU A 331 2.37 -15.33 -13.16
CA LEU A 331 3.00 -15.31 -14.48
C LEU A 331 2.33 -16.25 -15.49
N ILE A 332 1.96 -17.46 -15.06
CA ILE A 332 1.35 -18.47 -15.92
C ILE A 332 -0.08 -18.09 -16.33
N LYS A 333 -0.86 -17.50 -15.41
CA LYS A 333 -2.25 -17.10 -15.63
C LYS A 333 -2.42 -15.61 -15.86
N TYR A 334 -1.35 -14.93 -16.26
CA TYR A 334 -1.36 -13.50 -16.54
C TYR A 334 -2.49 -13.15 -17.52
N LYS A 335 -3.34 -12.22 -17.10
CA LYS A 335 -4.38 -11.63 -17.94
C LYS A 335 -4.02 -10.15 -18.16
N PRO A 336 -3.98 -9.67 -19.42
CA PRO A 336 -3.74 -8.27 -19.70
C PRO A 336 -4.77 -7.38 -18.99
N LEU A 337 -4.30 -6.26 -18.47
CA LEU A 337 -5.14 -5.25 -17.84
C LEU A 337 -6.22 -4.75 -18.83
N LYS A 338 -7.46 -4.64 -18.34
CA LYS A 338 -8.58 -4.02 -19.08
C LYS A 338 -9.28 -3.01 -18.17
N TYR A 339 -9.64 -1.86 -18.72
CA TYR A 339 -10.41 -0.86 -17.99
C TYR A 339 -11.91 -1.13 -18.18
N ASN A 340 -12.64 -1.31 -17.06
CA ASN A 340 -14.07 -1.65 -17.02
C ASN A 340 -14.48 -2.84 -17.91
N ASN A 341 -13.59 -3.80 -18.14
CA ASN A 341 -13.77 -4.94 -19.07
C ASN A 341 -14.09 -4.57 -20.53
N VAL A 342 -14.09 -3.28 -20.90
CA VAL A 342 -14.44 -2.78 -22.23
C VAL A 342 -13.21 -2.25 -22.96
N TYR A 343 -12.39 -1.44 -22.30
CA TYR A 343 -11.23 -0.83 -22.91
C TYR A 343 -9.99 -1.74 -22.78
N ILE A 344 -9.35 -1.99 -23.91
CA ILE A 344 -8.13 -2.78 -24.04
C ILE A 344 -6.99 -1.79 -24.26
N TYR A 345 -5.95 -1.90 -23.44
CA TYR A 345 -4.78 -1.02 -23.58
C TYR A 345 -4.01 -1.37 -24.87
N PRO A 346 -3.39 -0.38 -25.52
CA PRO A 346 -2.51 -0.61 -26.64
C PRO A 346 -1.23 -1.33 -26.20
N ASP A 347 -0.55 -2.01 -27.13
CA ASP A 347 0.64 -2.82 -26.83
C ASP A 347 1.77 -2.02 -26.16
N TRP A 348 1.96 -0.77 -26.57
CA TRP A 348 2.93 0.13 -25.93
C TRP A 348 2.56 0.45 -24.47
N GLY A 349 1.27 0.48 -24.13
CA GLY A 349 0.77 0.68 -22.77
C GLY A 349 1.14 -0.49 -21.87
N TYR A 350 0.96 -1.73 -22.34
CA TYR A 350 1.45 -2.92 -21.64
C TYR A 350 2.98 -2.91 -21.51
N GLY A 351 3.70 -2.47 -22.55
CA GLY A 351 5.15 -2.29 -22.51
C GLY A 351 5.60 -1.35 -21.39
N ILE A 352 4.92 -0.21 -21.22
CA ILE A 352 5.18 0.71 -20.10
C ILE A 352 4.87 0.05 -18.76
N GLY A 353 3.74 -0.65 -18.65
CA GLY A 353 3.37 -1.42 -17.45
C GLY A 353 4.48 -2.37 -17.01
N TRP A 354 4.94 -3.23 -17.93
CA TRP A 354 6.02 -4.17 -17.65
C TRP A 354 7.35 -3.48 -17.35
N MET A 355 7.67 -2.37 -18.03
CA MET A 355 8.87 -1.60 -17.73
C MET A 355 8.83 -1.05 -16.29
N MET A 356 7.67 -0.57 -15.81
CA MET A 356 7.51 -0.13 -14.42
C MET A 356 7.72 -1.28 -13.44
N ALA A 357 7.10 -2.44 -13.67
CA ALA A 357 7.26 -3.61 -12.81
C ALA A 357 8.73 -4.10 -12.75
N LEU A 358 9.37 -4.20 -13.92
CA LEU A 358 10.75 -4.65 -14.03
C LEU A 358 11.74 -3.63 -13.42
N SER A 359 11.42 -2.34 -13.41
CA SER A 359 12.32 -1.31 -12.89
C SER A 359 12.74 -1.56 -11.44
N SER A 360 11.82 -2.02 -10.58
CA SER A 360 12.11 -2.41 -9.19
C SER A 360 12.70 -3.82 -9.09
N MET A 361 12.17 -4.78 -9.85
CA MET A 361 12.60 -6.18 -9.77
C MET A 361 14.06 -6.37 -10.21
N VAL A 362 14.50 -5.65 -11.25
CA VAL A 362 15.85 -5.73 -11.80
C VAL A 362 16.91 -5.15 -10.85
N CYS A 363 16.53 -4.27 -9.91
CA CYS A 363 17.46 -3.74 -8.91
C CYS A 363 18.12 -4.82 -8.06
N ILE A 364 17.42 -5.92 -7.75
CA ILE A 364 17.95 -7.04 -6.95
C ILE A 364 19.11 -7.76 -7.67
N PRO A 365 18.91 -8.36 -8.87
CA PRO A 365 20.00 -9.03 -9.58
C PRO A 365 21.12 -8.06 -9.97
N LEU A 366 20.82 -6.81 -10.35
CA LEU A 366 21.86 -5.81 -10.59
C LEU A 366 22.70 -5.53 -9.34
N GLY A 367 22.06 -5.41 -8.17
CA GLY A 367 22.75 -5.23 -6.90
C GLY A 367 23.69 -6.39 -6.58
N ILE A 368 23.25 -7.63 -6.81
CA ILE A 368 24.07 -8.84 -6.65
C ILE A 368 25.29 -8.79 -7.59
N ILE A 369 25.09 -8.45 -8.86
CA ILE A 369 26.16 -8.38 -9.86
C ILE A 369 27.16 -7.28 -9.48
N ILE A 370 26.69 -6.06 -9.20
CA ILE A 370 27.56 -4.91 -8.88
C ILE A 370 28.41 -5.18 -7.63
N GLN A 371 27.83 -5.80 -6.60
CA GLN A 371 28.58 -6.13 -5.37
C GLN A 371 29.49 -7.36 -5.54
N GLY A 372 29.13 -8.30 -6.43
CA GLY A 372 29.92 -9.49 -6.73
C GLY A 372 31.09 -9.23 -7.68
N LEU A 373 31.11 -8.11 -8.40
CA LEU A 373 32.27 -7.71 -9.20
C LEU A 373 33.49 -7.43 -8.30
N PRO A 374 34.68 -7.95 -8.66
CA PRO A 374 35.89 -7.69 -7.90
C PRO A 374 36.15 -6.18 -7.87
N LYS A 375 36.06 -5.58 -6.67
CA LYS A 375 36.39 -4.17 -6.48
C LYS A 375 37.89 -4.01 -6.79
N PRO A 376 38.28 -3.18 -7.77
CA PRO A 376 39.69 -2.91 -8.02
C PRO A 376 40.30 -2.37 -6.73
N SER A 377 41.34 -3.07 -6.29
CA SER A 377 42.21 -2.87 -5.14
C SER A 377 42.21 -1.47 -4.50
N LEU A 378 41.20 -1.14 -3.70
CA LEU A 378 41.36 -0.19 -2.58
C LEU A 378 41.86 -0.93 -1.32
N MET A 379 42.68 -1.97 -1.53
CA MET A 379 43.28 -2.85 -0.53
C MET A 379 44.75 -2.43 -0.27
N LEU A 380 45.05 -1.13 -0.32
CA LEU A 380 46.40 -0.58 -0.10
C LEU A 380 46.46 0.74 0.69
N LEU A 381 45.31 1.33 1.09
CA LEU A 381 45.30 2.63 1.80
C LEU A 381 44.82 2.58 3.27
N ILE A 382 44.48 1.40 3.82
CA ILE A 382 44.04 1.28 5.23
C ILE A 382 45.11 0.66 6.14
N HIS A 383 46.24 0.18 5.60
CA HIS A 383 47.31 -0.42 6.42
C HIS A 383 48.49 0.51 6.79
N TYR A 384 48.37 1.83 6.64
CA TYR A 384 49.39 2.77 7.14
C TYR A 384 48.82 3.73 8.19
N GLN A 385 48.59 3.21 9.40
CA GLN A 385 48.70 4.01 10.61
C GLN A 385 49.85 3.41 11.45
N PRO A 386 51.01 4.08 11.55
CA PRO A 386 52.02 3.67 12.51
C PRO A 386 51.47 3.93 13.91
N SER A 387 51.45 2.89 14.73
CA SER A 387 51.17 2.95 16.15
C SER A 387 52.19 3.86 16.85
N GLN A 388 51.81 5.09 17.18
CA GLN A 388 52.41 5.78 18.31
C GLN A 388 51.63 5.44 19.57
N ARG A 389 52.14 4.45 20.30
CA ARG A 389 51.88 4.28 21.73
C ARG A 389 53.20 4.37 22.48
N SER A 390 53.09 5.01 23.65
CA SER A 390 53.90 4.91 24.87
C SER A 390 54.94 6.00 25.13
N PRO A 391 55.27 6.25 26.41
CA PRO A 391 54.60 5.82 27.65
C PRO A 391 53.68 6.89 28.26
#